data_AF-X0K7L6-F1
#
_entry.id   AF-X0K7L6-F1
#
_cell.length_a   1.000
_cell.length_b   1.000
_cell.length_c   1.000
_cell.angle_alpha   90.00
_cell.angle_beta   90.00
_cell.angle_gamma   90.00
#
_symmetry.space_group_name_H-M   'P 1'
#
loop_
_entity.id
_entity.type
_entity.pdbx_description
1 polymer ?
#
loop_
_entity_poly.entity_id
_entity_poly.type
_entity_poly.pdbx_seq_one_letter_code
_entity_poly.pdbx_strand_id
1 'polypeptide(L)'
;MLEWLWDTITGRVLETLGFTDTPPNQQEWPHVWWVPTGPLSRFPLHASGRHRERSGKTVMDRVISSYSPSLRALVHGRRQREAAAGHSHALLIDVEHTENHPHLPQARAEIKVVSEICESMAIRPVSVGQSKQDMLSGLRNCKIFHFAGHGYTNGDDPSKSHLCLSNTSDPLTVGDILKLNLHEASPFLAYPSACSTGRVQDDKFVDESIHLIGAFQLAGFRHVIGTLWKVRDKHYVDVARVTYEAI
;
A
#
# COMPACT_ATOMS: atom_id res chain seq x y z
N MET A 1 17.66 8.21 -13.08
CA MET A 1 17.04 8.38 -11.74
C MET A 1 17.28 7.19 -10.83
N LEU A 2 16.79 5.98 -11.13
CA LEU A 2 16.99 4.80 -10.26
C LEU A 2 18.47 4.44 -10.02
N GLU A 3 19.30 4.55 -11.06
CA GLU A 3 20.75 4.37 -10.97
C GLU A 3 21.41 5.48 -10.13
N TRP A 4 20.96 6.73 -10.26
CA TRP A 4 21.44 7.83 -9.41
C TRP A 4 21.09 7.64 -7.93
N LEU A 5 19.85 7.23 -7.63
CA LEU A 5 19.41 6.88 -6.27
C LEU A 5 20.25 5.74 -5.68
N TRP A 6 20.60 4.77 -6.52
CA TRP A 6 21.51 3.69 -6.16
C TRP A 6 22.90 4.20 -5.79
N ASP A 7 23.56 4.91 -6.69
CA ASP A 7 24.94 5.37 -6.51
C ASP A 7 25.09 6.38 -5.36
N THR A 8 24.04 7.15 -5.09
CA THR A 8 24.07 8.27 -4.16
C THR A 8 23.54 7.89 -2.77
N ILE A 9 22.56 6.98 -2.69
CA ILE A 9 21.81 6.70 -1.46
C ILE A 9 21.83 5.22 -1.15
N THR A 10 21.08 4.41 -1.88
CA THR A 10 20.72 3.06 -1.41
C THR A 10 21.88 2.09 -1.50
N GLY A 11 22.73 2.17 -2.54
CA GLY A 11 23.93 1.36 -2.65
C GLY A 11 24.87 1.58 -1.46
N ARG A 12 25.10 2.84 -1.09
CA ARG A 12 25.94 3.21 0.06
C ARG A 12 25.35 2.75 1.40
N VAL A 13 24.04 2.87 1.56
CA VAL A 13 23.34 2.35 2.75
C VAL A 13 23.51 0.83 2.85
N LEU A 14 23.30 0.11 1.75
CA LEU A 14 23.44 -1.36 1.74
C LEU A 14 24.89 -1.80 1.98
N GLU A 15 25.88 -1.10 1.43
CA GLU A 15 27.31 -1.33 1.71
C GLU A 15 27.62 -1.14 3.20
N THR A 16 27.11 -0.06 3.80
CA THR A 16 27.30 0.24 5.23
C THR A 16 26.67 -0.84 6.13
N LEU A 17 25.52 -1.39 5.71
CA LEU A 17 24.83 -2.46 6.42
C LEU A 17 25.41 -3.87 6.14
N GLY A 18 26.38 -3.99 5.22
CA GLY A 18 26.96 -5.27 4.81
C GLY A 18 26.09 -6.11 3.86
N PHE A 19 25.04 -5.52 3.27
CA PHE A 19 24.15 -6.18 2.31
C PHE A 19 24.68 -5.96 0.87
N THR A 20 25.83 -6.54 0.56
CA THR A 20 26.55 -6.28 -0.71
C THR A 20 26.16 -7.20 -1.84
N ASP A 21 25.56 -8.36 -1.56
CA ASP A 21 25.30 -9.41 -2.52
C ASP A 21 23.93 -10.01 -2.29
N THR A 22 23.43 -10.74 -3.30
CA THR A 22 22.17 -11.47 -3.17
C THR A 22 22.33 -12.57 -2.11
N PRO A 23 21.43 -12.62 -1.11
CA PRO A 23 21.44 -13.70 -0.13
C PRO A 23 21.42 -15.06 -0.84
N PRO A 24 22.29 -16.01 -0.46
CA PRO A 24 22.27 -17.36 -1.00
C PRO A 24 20.88 -18.00 -0.87
N ASN A 25 20.57 -18.91 -1.79
CA ASN A 25 19.34 -19.70 -1.71
C ASN A 25 19.24 -20.34 -0.30
N GLN A 26 18.05 -20.24 0.31
CA GLN A 26 17.70 -20.74 1.66
C GLN A 26 18.13 -19.85 2.85
N GLN A 27 18.81 -18.71 2.65
CA GLN A 27 18.97 -17.74 3.74
C GLN A 27 17.76 -16.80 3.84
N GLU A 28 17.43 -16.41 5.07
CA GLU A 28 16.48 -15.31 5.30
C GLU A 28 17.02 -14.02 4.72
N TRP A 29 16.19 -13.34 3.95
CA TRP A 29 16.55 -12.07 3.38
C TRP A 29 16.56 -10.96 4.45
N PRO A 30 17.60 -10.11 4.49
CA PRO A 30 17.61 -8.96 5.37
C PRO A 30 16.46 -8.00 5.04
N HIS A 31 15.81 -7.46 6.08
CA HIS A 31 14.68 -6.53 5.94
C HIS A 31 15.09 -5.10 6.30
N VAL A 32 15.04 -4.20 5.32
CA VAL A 32 15.28 -2.76 5.50
C VAL A 32 13.96 -1.99 5.53
N TRP A 33 13.81 -1.16 6.56
CA TRP A 33 12.71 -0.21 6.70
C TRP A 33 13.19 1.20 6.33
N TRP A 34 12.71 1.71 5.20
CA TRP A 34 13.00 3.04 4.71
C TRP A 34 12.08 4.07 5.38
N VAL A 35 12.66 5.10 6.00
CA VAL A 35 11.92 6.25 6.55
C VAL A 35 12.38 7.50 5.77
N PRO A 36 11.94 7.66 4.51
CA PRO A 36 12.35 8.79 3.68
C PRO A 36 11.67 10.08 4.15
N THR A 37 12.37 11.20 4.02
CA THR A 37 11.85 12.55 4.31
C THR A 37 12.00 13.45 3.09
N GLY A 38 11.22 14.51 3.04
CA GLY A 38 11.24 15.52 2.00
C GLY A 38 11.00 14.91 0.62
N PRO A 39 11.66 15.43 -0.43
CA PRO A 39 11.52 14.92 -1.79
C PRO A 39 11.82 13.42 -1.97
N LEU A 40 12.58 12.81 -1.05
CA LEU A 40 12.95 11.39 -1.13
C LEU A 40 11.73 10.47 -0.99
N SER A 41 10.67 10.91 -0.29
CA SER A 41 9.45 10.13 -0.07
C SER A 41 8.70 9.81 -1.36
N ARG A 42 8.97 10.57 -2.43
CA ARG A 42 8.39 10.35 -3.76
C ARG A 42 9.06 9.23 -4.53
N PHE A 43 10.27 8.80 -4.16
CA PHE A 43 11.07 7.90 -4.97
C PHE A 43 10.98 6.44 -4.51
N PRO A 44 10.98 5.47 -5.43
CA PRO A 44 10.90 4.07 -5.09
C PRO A 44 12.29 3.56 -4.72
N LEU A 45 12.77 3.89 -3.52
CA LEU A 45 14.07 3.45 -3.02
C LEU A 45 14.28 1.93 -3.18
N HIS A 46 13.25 1.14 -2.92
CA HIS A 46 13.25 -0.31 -3.13
C HIS A 46 13.58 -0.73 -4.56
N ALA A 47 13.26 0.08 -5.58
CA ALA A 47 13.51 -0.22 -6.99
C ALA A 47 14.81 0.39 -7.53
N SER A 48 15.59 1.09 -6.70
CA SER A 48 16.86 1.67 -7.12
C SER A 48 17.88 0.58 -7.46
N GLY A 49 18.69 0.84 -8.50
CA GLY A 49 19.69 -0.12 -8.97
C GLY A 49 20.18 0.15 -10.38
N ARG A 50 21.28 -0.52 -10.76
CA ARG A 50 21.89 -0.50 -12.09
C ARG A 50 21.32 -1.57 -13.00
N HIS A 51 20.02 -1.46 -13.29
CA HIS A 51 19.25 -2.47 -14.03
C HIS A 51 19.81 -2.82 -15.42
N ARG A 52 20.50 -1.87 -16.08
CA ARG A 52 21.09 -2.07 -17.42
C ARG A 52 22.28 -3.02 -17.42
N GLU A 53 23.05 -3.05 -16.33
CA GLU A 53 24.22 -3.90 -16.20
C GLU A 53 23.87 -5.38 -15.98
N ARG A 54 22.64 -5.67 -15.52
CA ARG A 54 22.20 -7.01 -15.10
C ARG A 54 23.15 -7.67 -14.09
N SER A 55 23.78 -6.86 -13.25
CA SER A 55 24.84 -7.26 -12.31
C SER A 55 24.33 -7.64 -10.93
N GLY A 56 23.02 -7.61 -10.67
CA GLY A 56 22.45 -7.78 -9.32
C GLY A 56 22.69 -6.58 -8.39
N LYS A 57 23.21 -5.46 -8.92
CA LYS A 57 23.39 -4.20 -8.18
C LYS A 57 22.09 -3.43 -8.07
N THR A 58 21.12 -4.02 -7.39
CA THR A 58 19.82 -3.41 -7.10
C THR A 58 19.43 -3.66 -5.65
N VAL A 59 18.53 -2.83 -5.12
CA VAL A 59 18.02 -3.03 -3.75
C VAL A 59 17.18 -4.31 -3.68
N MET A 60 16.38 -4.60 -4.71
CA MET A 60 15.50 -5.78 -4.75
C MET A 60 16.28 -7.10 -4.84
N ASP A 61 17.52 -7.08 -5.31
CA ASP A 61 18.39 -8.26 -5.35
C ASP A 61 19.10 -8.51 -4.02
N ARG A 62 18.91 -7.66 -3.00
CA ARG A 62 19.72 -7.68 -1.76
C ARG A 62 18.92 -7.68 -0.47
N VAL A 63 17.79 -6.97 -0.43
CA VAL A 63 16.99 -6.80 0.80
C VAL A 63 15.49 -6.83 0.50
N ILE A 64 14.72 -7.31 1.47
CA ILE A 64 13.29 -7.02 1.53
C ILE A 64 13.15 -5.55 1.97
N SER A 65 12.33 -4.78 1.27
CA SER A 65 12.12 -3.36 1.56
C SER A 65 10.71 -3.09 2.08
N SER A 66 10.59 -2.34 3.16
CA SER A 66 9.33 -1.74 3.59
C SER A 66 9.51 -0.28 3.93
N TYR A 67 8.41 0.46 4.03
CA TYR A 67 8.41 1.90 4.29
C TYR A 67 7.70 2.18 5.60
N SER A 68 8.12 3.25 6.27
CA SER A 68 7.38 3.81 7.40
C SER A 68 7.43 5.33 7.34
N PRO A 69 6.32 6.03 7.69
CA PRO A 69 6.28 7.50 7.69
C PRO A 69 7.13 8.09 8.81
N SER A 70 7.38 7.33 9.88
CA SER A 70 8.26 7.75 10.97
C SER A 70 8.81 6.56 11.75
N LEU A 71 9.85 6.80 12.54
CA LEU A 71 10.34 5.82 13.51
C LEU A 71 9.28 5.50 14.57
N ARG A 72 8.47 6.49 14.97
CA ARG A 72 7.39 6.29 15.95
C ARG A 72 6.32 5.33 15.40
N ALA A 73 5.90 5.51 14.16
CA ALA A 73 4.95 4.63 13.50
C ALA A 73 5.50 3.19 13.39
N LEU A 74 6.79 3.05 13.07
CA LEU A 74 7.45 1.73 13.00
C LEU A 74 7.48 1.03 14.36
N VAL A 75 7.88 1.73 15.43
CA VAL A 75 7.92 1.18 16.80
C VAL A 75 6.51 0.81 17.27
N HIS A 76 5.52 1.67 17.00
CA HIS A 76 4.13 1.42 17.36
C HIS A 76 3.57 0.17 16.66
N GLY A 77 3.77 0.05 15.34
CA GLY A 77 3.33 -1.12 14.58
C GLY A 77 3.95 -2.44 15.06
N ARG A 78 5.22 -2.41 15.49
CA ARG A 78 5.88 -3.60 16.07
C ARG A 78 5.25 -4.05 17.38
N ARG A 79 4.86 -3.12 18.26
CA ARG A 79 4.23 -3.45 19.55
C ARG A 79 2.84 -4.07 19.38
N GLN A 80 2.09 -3.65 18.36
CA GLN A 80 0.74 -4.17 18.11
C GLN A 80 0.71 -5.58 17.48
N ARG A 81 1.86 -6.08 16.99
CA ARG A 81 1.95 -7.41 16.36
C ARG A 81 1.58 -8.55 17.33
N GLU A 82 1.73 -8.34 18.63
CA GLU A 82 1.47 -9.36 19.67
C GLU A 82 -0.01 -9.48 20.05
N ALA A 83 -0.86 -8.51 19.68
CA ALA A 83 -2.24 -8.41 20.18
C ALA A 83 -3.33 -8.85 19.17
N ALA A 84 -2.97 -9.26 17.95
CA ALA A 84 -3.92 -9.39 16.86
C ALA A 84 -4.74 -10.70 16.90
N ALA A 85 -5.82 -10.72 17.67
CA ALA A 85 -6.93 -11.66 17.53
C ALA A 85 -8.23 -10.86 17.29
N GLY A 86 -9.07 -11.27 16.33
CA GLY A 86 -10.42 -10.70 16.27
C GLY A 86 -11.22 -10.96 15.00
N HIS A 87 -10.65 -10.75 13.81
CA HIS A 87 -11.43 -10.79 12.57
C HIS A 87 -10.86 -11.77 11.55
N SER A 88 -11.73 -12.48 10.84
CA SER A 88 -11.38 -13.47 9.81
C SER A 88 -11.98 -13.12 8.44
N HIS A 89 -12.27 -11.84 8.20
CA HIS A 89 -12.98 -11.40 6.99
C HIS A 89 -12.13 -10.45 6.14
N ALA A 90 -12.24 -10.61 4.82
CA ALA A 90 -11.69 -9.67 3.85
C ALA A 90 -12.81 -8.79 3.29
N LEU A 91 -12.74 -7.49 3.54
CA LEU A 91 -13.60 -6.50 2.91
C LEU A 91 -13.08 -6.26 1.49
N LEU A 92 -13.85 -6.69 0.49
CA LEU A 92 -13.48 -6.62 -0.92
C LEU A 92 -14.42 -5.65 -1.65
N ILE A 93 -13.86 -4.59 -2.22
CA ILE A 93 -14.60 -3.52 -2.90
C ILE A 93 -14.05 -3.33 -4.31
N ASP A 94 -14.85 -3.63 -5.32
CA ASP A 94 -14.64 -3.14 -6.69
C ASP A 94 -15.51 -1.91 -6.93
N VAL A 95 -14.99 -0.92 -7.65
CA VAL A 95 -15.76 0.22 -8.18
C VAL A 95 -15.49 0.30 -9.68
N GLU A 96 -16.25 -0.46 -10.47
CA GLU A 96 -16.12 -0.48 -11.94
C GLU A 96 -16.54 0.86 -12.56
N HIS A 97 -17.63 1.44 -12.03
CA HIS A 97 -18.24 2.66 -12.51
C HIS A 97 -18.14 3.77 -11.46
N THR A 98 -17.44 4.85 -11.84
CA THR A 98 -17.45 6.13 -11.12
C THR A 98 -17.92 7.18 -12.10
N GLU A 99 -18.86 8.03 -11.68
CA GLU A 99 -19.37 9.13 -12.50
C GLU A 99 -18.23 9.99 -13.06
N ASN A 100 -18.26 10.35 -14.35
CA ASN A 100 -17.22 11.14 -15.02
C ASN A 100 -15.80 10.52 -15.07
N HIS A 101 -15.65 9.23 -14.75
CA HIS A 101 -14.40 8.50 -14.85
C HIS A 101 -14.46 7.37 -15.89
N PRO A 102 -13.31 6.95 -16.46
CA PRO A 102 -13.27 5.77 -17.32
C PRO A 102 -13.74 4.52 -16.58
N HIS A 103 -14.49 3.67 -17.29
CA HIS A 103 -14.94 2.37 -16.79
C HIS A 103 -13.74 1.44 -16.51
N LEU A 104 -13.75 0.74 -15.38
CA LEU A 104 -12.69 -0.18 -14.92
C LEU A 104 -13.20 -1.63 -14.78
N PRO A 105 -13.43 -2.36 -15.88
CA PRO A 105 -13.91 -3.75 -15.80
C PRO A 105 -12.90 -4.69 -15.10
N GLN A 106 -11.62 -4.30 -15.06
CA GLN A 106 -10.59 -5.08 -14.37
C GLN A 106 -10.73 -5.05 -12.85
N ALA A 107 -11.42 -4.05 -12.27
CA ALA A 107 -11.64 -3.99 -10.82
C ALA A 107 -12.40 -5.22 -10.32
N ARG A 108 -13.46 -5.61 -11.04
CA ARG A 108 -14.22 -6.82 -10.74
C ARG A 108 -13.42 -8.10 -10.95
N ALA A 109 -12.60 -8.14 -12.01
CA ALA A 109 -11.72 -9.28 -12.26
C ALA A 109 -10.68 -9.47 -11.13
N GLU A 110 -10.10 -8.36 -10.63
CA GLU A 110 -9.18 -8.36 -9.49
C GLU A 110 -9.84 -8.87 -8.22
N ILE A 111 -11.01 -8.31 -7.86
CA ILE A 111 -11.76 -8.75 -6.67
C ILE A 111 -12.15 -10.23 -6.75
N LYS A 112 -12.54 -10.73 -7.93
CA LYS A 112 -12.86 -12.15 -8.10
C LYS A 112 -11.66 -13.04 -7.75
N VAL A 113 -10.48 -12.75 -8.31
CA VAL A 113 -9.25 -13.51 -8.04
C VAL A 113 -8.87 -13.44 -6.56
N VAL A 114 -8.92 -12.24 -5.97
CA VAL A 114 -8.59 -12.03 -4.55
C VAL A 114 -9.58 -12.76 -3.63
N SER A 115 -10.87 -12.80 -3.99
CA SER A 115 -11.90 -13.52 -3.25
C SER A 115 -11.61 -15.01 -3.19
N GLU A 116 -11.30 -15.63 -4.33
CA GLU A 116 -10.97 -17.06 -4.43
C GLU A 116 -9.74 -17.41 -3.59
N ILE A 117 -8.71 -16.56 -3.59
CA ILE A 117 -7.50 -16.79 -2.76
C ILE A 117 -7.82 -16.61 -1.28
N CYS A 118 -8.58 -15.58 -0.89
CA CYS A 118 -9.01 -15.37 0.50
C CYS A 118 -9.76 -16.59 1.06
N GLU A 119 -10.68 -17.16 0.29
CA GLU A 119 -11.41 -18.36 0.68
C GLU A 119 -10.47 -19.55 0.92
N SER A 120 -9.47 -19.74 0.06
CA SER A 120 -8.47 -20.81 0.24
C SER A 120 -7.60 -20.63 1.49
N MET A 121 -7.43 -19.38 1.96
CA MET A 121 -6.75 -19.03 3.22
C MET A 121 -7.69 -19.04 4.45
N ALA A 122 -8.94 -19.53 4.31
CA ALA A 122 -9.97 -19.47 5.34
C ALA A 122 -10.28 -18.03 5.84
N ILE A 123 -10.11 -17.04 4.98
CA ILE A 123 -10.52 -15.65 5.21
C ILE A 123 -11.82 -15.42 4.43
N ARG A 124 -12.95 -15.25 5.13
CA ARG A 124 -14.25 -15.11 4.45
C ARG A 124 -14.32 -13.76 3.71
N PRO A 125 -14.45 -13.73 2.38
CA PRO A 125 -14.65 -12.49 1.64
C PRO A 125 -16.03 -11.90 1.95
N VAL A 126 -16.11 -10.58 2.04
CA VAL A 126 -17.32 -9.81 2.30
C VAL A 126 -17.35 -8.64 1.35
N SER A 127 -18.44 -8.52 0.61
CA SER A 127 -18.77 -7.34 -0.17
C SER A 127 -19.88 -6.57 0.55
N VAL A 128 -19.75 -5.25 0.59
CA VAL A 128 -20.76 -4.32 1.12
C VAL A 128 -21.16 -3.35 0.01
N GLY A 129 -22.13 -2.46 0.28
CA GLY A 129 -22.43 -1.37 -0.64
C GLY A 129 -21.22 -0.48 -0.92
N GLN A 130 -21.21 0.19 -2.06
CA GLN A 130 -20.13 1.09 -2.46
C GLN A 130 -20.29 2.51 -1.87
N SER A 131 -21.09 2.68 -0.82
CA SER A 131 -21.22 3.96 -0.12
C SER A 131 -20.09 4.16 0.89
N LYS A 132 -19.74 5.41 1.19
CA LYS A 132 -18.74 5.71 2.24
C LYS A 132 -19.14 5.12 3.59
N GLN A 133 -20.41 5.17 3.95
CA GLN A 133 -20.90 4.64 5.22
C GLN A 133 -20.71 3.12 5.31
N ASP A 134 -21.00 2.39 4.24
CA ASP A 134 -20.79 0.94 4.17
C ASP A 134 -19.31 0.59 4.29
N MET A 135 -18.45 1.33 3.57
CA MET A 135 -17.00 1.13 3.64
C MET A 135 -16.43 1.42 5.03
N LEU A 136 -16.80 2.54 5.65
CA LEU A 136 -16.35 2.87 7.02
C LEU A 136 -16.83 1.83 8.04
N SER A 137 -18.01 1.25 7.83
CA SER A 137 -18.54 0.19 8.69
C SER A 137 -17.80 -1.13 8.49
N GLY A 138 -17.49 -1.48 7.25
CA GLY A 138 -16.70 -2.67 6.91
C GLY A 138 -15.26 -2.58 7.43
N LEU A 139 -14.61 -1.41 7.28
CA LEU A 139 -13.22 -1.18 7.70
C LEU A 139 -12.99 -1.42 9.21
N ARG A 140 -14.02 -1.20 10.05
CA ARG A 140 -13.94 -1.45 11.49
C ARG A 140 -13.90 -2.93 11.86
N ASN A 141 -14.39 -3.81 10.98
CA ASN A 141 -14.64 -5.22 11.28
C ASN A 141 -13.87 -6.18 10.36
N CYS A 142 -12.94 -5.68 9.54
CA CYS A 142 -12.19 -6.50 8.60
C CYS A 142 -10.80 -6.85 9.14
N LYS A 143 -10.24 -7.97 8.65
CA LYS A 143 -8.81 -8.30 8.78
C LYS A 143 -8.04 -7.77 7.58
N ILE A 144 -8.65 -7.86 6.40
CA ILE A 144 -8.09 -7.40 5.14
C ILE A 144 -9.07 -6.42 4.53
N PHE A 145 -8.57 -5.31 4.01
CA PHE A 145 -9.30 -4.41 3.13
C PHE A 145 -8.63 -4.44 1.75
N HIS A 146 -9.39 -4.78 0.72
CA HIS A 146 -8.95 -4.69 -0.67
C HIS A 146 -9.92 -3.78 -1.43
N PHE A 147 -9.37 -2.78 -2.10
CA PHE A 147 -10.13 -1.87 -2.94
C PHE A 147 -9.55 -1.87 -4.34
N ALA A 148 -10.38 -2.05 -5.35
CA ALA A 148 -10.02 -1.93 -6.75
C ALA A 148 -10.87 -0.83 -7.41
N GLY A 149 -10.25 0.27 -7.83
CA GLY A 149 -10.98 1.41 -8.39
C GLY A 149 -10.11 2.65 -8.62
N HIS A 150 -10.76 3.81 -8.77
CA HIS A 150 -10.06 5.07 -8.94
C HIS A 150 -9.61 5.66 -7.60
N GLY A 151 -8.48 6.35 -7.64
CA GLY A 151 -7.95 7.14 -6.53
C GLY A 151 -7.68 8.56 -7.01
N TYR A 152 -7.86 9.52 -6.11
CA TYR A 152 -7.60 10.92 -6.38
C TYR A 152 -6.62 11.49 -5.35
N THR A 153 -5.60 12.18 -5.83
CA THR A 153 -4.65 12.92 -5.01
C THR A 153 -4.94 14.40 -5.10
N ASN A 154 -5.37 15.02 -4.00
CA ASN A 154 -5.55 16.46 -3.92
C ASN A 154 -4.19 17.11 -3.59
N GLY A 155 -3.72 18.00 -4.46
CA GLY A 155 -2.43 18.68 -4.27
C GLY A 155 -2.49 19.82 -3.24
N ASP A 156 -3.62 20.50 -3.13
CA ASP A 156 -3.78 21.68 -2.28
C ASP A 156 -4.10 21.30 -0.82
N ASP A 157 -4.86 20.21 -0.64
CA ASP A 157 -5.28 19.70 0.66
C ASP A 157 -5.22 18.17 0.66
N PRO A 158 -4.10 17.57 1.10
CA PRO A 158 -3.91 16.13 1.03
C PRO A 158 -4.95 15.33 1.82
N SER A 159 -5.58 15.92 2.84
CA SER A 159 -6.64 15.28 3.63
C SER A 159 -7.90 14.99 2.79
N LYS A 160 -8.08 15.72 1.68
CA LYS A 160 -9.15 15.52 0.68
C LYS A 160 -8.77 14.53 -0.43
N SER A 161 -7.56 13.99 -0.42
CA SER A 161 -7.23 12.83 -1.26
C SER A 161 -8.14 11.67 -0.87
N HIS A 162 -8.56 10.85 -1.84
CA HIS A 162 -9.65 9.90 -1.59
C HIS A 162 -9.66 8.71 -2.55
N LEU A 163 -10.35 7.65 -2.13
CA LEU A 163 -10.82 6.58 -3.00
C LEU A 163 -12.16 7.00 -3.61
N CYS A 164 -12.26 6.92 -4.93
CA CYS A 164 -13.47 7.27 -5.65
C CYS A 164 -14.51 6.16 -5.51
N LEU A 165 -15.74 6.54 -5.16
CA LEU A 165 -16.87 5.63 -5.06
C LEU A 165 -17.77 5.79 -6.28
N SER A 166 -18.87 5.04 -6.36
CA SER A 166 -19.80 5.18 -7.49
C SER A 166 -20.43 6.58 -7.53
N ASN A 167 -20.70 7.17 -6.36
CA ASN A 167 -21.10 8.58 -6.21
C ASN A 167 -19.87 9.45 -5.94
N THR A 168 -19.55 10.35 -6.89
CA THR A 168 -18.40 11.26 -6.78
C THR A 168 -18.56 12.35 -5.72
N SER A 169 -19.80 12.64 -5.30
CA SER A 169 -20.09 13.64 -4.26
C SER A 169 -19.82 13.12 -2.85
N ASP A 170 -19.61 11.81 -2.68
CA ASP A 170 -19.42 11.20 -1.36
C ASP A 170 -18.23 10.23 -1.30
N PRO A 171 -17.00 10.67 -1.64
CA PRO A 171 -15.85 9.79 -1.67
C PRO A 171 -15.35 9.41 -0.26
N LEU A 172 -14.53 8.36 -0.17
CA LEU A 172 -13.83 7.99 1.08
C LEU A 172 -12.48 8.71 1.16
N THR A 173 -12.41 9.75 2.00
CA THR A 173 -11.23 10.63 2.08
C THR A 173 -10.17 10.13 3.06
N VAL A 174 -8.94 10.63 2.91
CA VAL A 174 -7.87 10.46 3.90
C VAL A 174 -8.33 10.97 5.27
N GLY A 175 -9.01 12.12 5.33
CA GLY A 175 -9.57 12.64 6.57
C GLY A 175 -10.59 11.72 7.23
N ASP A 176 -11.39 10.99 6.45
CA ASP A 176 -12.32 9.98 6.98
C ASP A 176 -11.58 8.76 7.51
N ILE A 177 -10.55 8.29 6.80
CA ILE A 177 -9.73 7.15 7.20
C ILE A 177 -8.98 7.45 8.50
N LEU A 178 -8.38 8.64 8.64
CA LEU A 178 -7.64 9.02 9.85
C LEU A 178 -8.52 9.15 11.09
N LYS A 179 -9.83 9.35 10.93
CA LYS A 179 -10.80 9.32 12.03
C LYS A 179 -11.14 7.89 12.47
N LEU A 180 -10.80 6.88 11.68
CA LEU A 180 -10.91 5.49 12.09
C LEU A 180 -9.78 5.19 13.07
N ASN A 181 -10.11 5.05 14.35
CA ASN A 181 -9.18 4.49 15.33
C ASN A 181 -9.29 2.97 15.31
N LEU A 182 -8.48 2.31 14.48
CA LEU A 182 -8.44 0.85 14.32
C LEU A 182 -7.32 0.19 15.13
N HIS A 183 -6.66 0.93 16.02
CA HIS A 183 -5.50 0.44 16.77
C HIS A 183 -5.80 -0.74 17.69
N GLU A 184 -7.02 -0.86 18.20
CA GLU A 184 -7.45 -2.00 19.02
C GLU A 184 -7.67 -3.25 18.17
N ALA A 185 -8.29 -3.11 17.00
CA ALA A 185 -8.55 -4.22 16.07
C ALA A 185 -7.30 -4.64 15.28
N SER A 186 -6.36 -3.71 15.05
CA SER A 186 -5.10 -3.87 14.32
C SER A 186 -5.22 -4.72 13.04
N PRO A 187 -6.07 -4.30 12.08
CA PRO A 187 -6.30 -5.07 10.86
C PRO A 187 -4.99 -5.34 10.12
N PHE A 188 -4.91 -6.49 9.47
CA PHE A 188 -3.66 -7.00 8.93
C PHE A 188 -3.19 -6.23 7.70
N LEU A 189 -4.04 -6.11 6.68
CA LEU A 189 -3.63 -5.56 5.38
C LEU A 189 -4.68 -4.61 4.81
N ALA A 190 -4.25 -3.42 4.38
CA ALA A 190 -4.98 -2.59 3.43
C ALA A 190 -4.27 -2.65 2.07
N TYR A 191 -5.02 -2.99 1.02
CA TYR A 191 -4.58 -3.02 -0.36
C TYR A 191 -5.47 -2.09 -1.20
N PRO A 192 -5.21 -0.76 -1.17
CA PRO A 192 -5.87 0.16 -2.09
C PRO A 192 -5.24 0.07 -3.48
N SER A 193 -5.75 -0.85 -4.30
CA SER A 193 -5.50 -0.99 -5.73
C SER A 193 -6.17 0.16 -6.51
N ALA A 194 -5.58 1.33 -6.34
CA ALA A 194 -5.98 2.54 -7.03
C ALA A 194 -4.74 3.31 -7.45
N CYS A 195 -4.87 4.09 -8.53
CA CYS A 195 -3.77 4.89 -9.05
C CYS A 195 -3.33 5.95 -8.03
N SER A 196 -2.01 6.12 -7.87
CA SER A 196 -1.42 7.23 -7.09
C SER A 196 -1.74 7.24 -5.59
N THR A 197 -2.04 6.09 -4.99
CA THR A 197 -2.37 5.97 -3.55
C THR A 197 -1.22 6.32 -2.62
N GLY A 198 0.02 6.30 -3.12
CA GLY A 198 1.23 6.72 -2.42
C GLY A 198 1.86 8.03 -2.93
N ARG A 199 1.19 8.78 -3.82
CA ARG A 199 1.80 9.98 -4.42
C ARG A 199 1.56 11.22 -3.55
N VAL A 200 2.63 11.98 -3.28
CA VAL A 200 2.55 13.35 -2.73
C VAL A 200 2.92 14.34 -3.83
N GLN A 201 1.99 15.22 -4.22
CA GLN A 201 2.19 16.16 -5.35
C GLN A 201 2.83 17.49 -4.95
N ASP A 202 2.56 18.02 -3.75
CA ASP A 202 3.07 19.32 -3.30
C ASP A 202 4.30 19.13 -2.41
N ASP A 203 5.32 19.97 -2.61
CA ASP A 203 6.55 20.06 -1.81
C ASP A 203 6.28 20.52 -0.37
N LYS A 204 5.13 21.15 -0.11
CA LYS A 204 4.71 21.53 1.25
C LYS A 204 4.33 20.34 2.12
N PHE A 205 3.85 19.25 1.50
CA PHE A 205 3.23 18.12 2.22
C PHE A 205 4.02 16.82 2.13
N VAL A 206 5.22 16.84 1.55
CA VAL A 206 6.10 15.66 1.36
C VAL A 206 6.49 14.96 2.66
N ASP A 207 6.47 15.68 3.78
CA ASP A 207 6.77 15.16 5.11
C ASP A 207 5.51 14.81 5.93
N GLU A 208 4.32 15.26 5.52
CA GLU A 208 3.12 15.10 6.36
C GLU A 208 2.52 13.68 6.31
N SER A 209 3.01 12.79 5.44
CA SER A 209 2.51 11.42 5.27
C SER A 209 0.99 11.33 5.00
N ILE A 210 0.35 12.45 4.63
CA ILE A 210 -1.09 12.55 4.35
C ILE A 210 -1.34 12.10 2.90
N HIS A 211 -1.12 10.82 2.66
CA HIS A 211 -1.52 10.12 1.44
C HIS A 211 -2.27 8.85 1.83
N LEU A 212 -3.02 8.24 0.92
CA LEU A 212 -3.92 7.12 1.24
C LEU A 212 -3.19 5.97 1.94
N ILE A 213 -1.99 5.59 1.48
CA ILE A 213 -1.19 4.53 2.13
C ILE A 213 -0.86 4.89 3.60
N GLY A 214 -0.39 6.11 3.85
CA GLY A 214 -0.04 6.59 5.19
C GLY A 214 -1.28 6.70 6.08
N ALA A 215 -2.42 7.11 5.51
CA ALA A 215 -3.68 7.21 6.22
C ALA A 215 -4.15 5.85 6.77
N PHE A 216 -4.11 4.78 5.97
CA PHE A 216 -4.47 3.43 6.44
C PHE A 216 -3.52 2.93 7.53
N GLN A 217 -2.22 3.19 7.40
CA GLN A 217 -1.25 2.80 8.41
C GLN A 217 -1.48 3.55 9.73
N LEU A 218 -1.71 4.86 9.66
CA LEU A 218 -2.00 5.72 10.82
C LEU A 218 -3.35 5.37 11.46
N ALA A 219 -4.34 4.95 10.67
CA ALA A 219 -5.63 4.46 11.17
C ALA A 219 -5.48 3.15 11.96
N GLY A 220 -4.45 2.35 11.68
CA GLY A 220 -4.12 1.14 12.47
C GLY A 220 -3.91 -0.13 11.67
N PHE A 221 -3.91 -0.09 10.33
CA PHE A 221 -3.50 -1.26 9.53
C PHE A 221 -2.02 -1.58 9.73
N ARG A 222 -1.70 -2.86 9.95
CA ARG A 222 -0.32 -3.33 10.17
C ARG A 222 0.51 -3.29 8.90
N HIS A 223 -0.11 -3.62 7.77
CA HIS A 223 0.50 -3.61 6.46
C HIS A 223 -0.38 -2.82 5.50
N VAL A 224 0.25 -2.02 4.64
CA VAL A 224 -0.43 -1.32 3.56
C VAL A 224 0.38 -1.49 2.29
N ILE A 225 -0.24 -1.98 1.23
CA ILE A 225 0.35 -2.13 -0.09
C ILE A 225 -0.44 -1.26 -1.05
N GLY A 226 0.22 -0.32 -1.71
CA GLY A 226 -0.42 0.56 -2.68
C GLY A 226 0.54 0.93 -3.80
N THR A 227 0.10 1.83 -4.68
CA THR A 227 0.88 2.24 -5.85
C THR A 227 1.39 3.67 -5.71
N LEU A 228 2.68 3.88 -6.01
CA LEU A 228 3.26 5.22 -6.07
C LEU A 228 2.81 5.99 -7.33
N TRP A 229 2.44 5.27 -8.39
CA TRP A 229 2.14 5.84 -9.72
C TRP A 229 0.96 5.13 -10.38
N LYS A 230 0.43 5.73 -11.44
CA LYS A 230 -0.51 5.07 -12.35
C LYS A 230 0.13 3.85 -13.01
N VAL A 231 -0.39 2.67 -12.73
CA VAL A 231 -0.03 1.42 -13.42
C VAL A 231 -1.00 1.19 -14.59
N ARG A 232 -0.54 0.53 -15.65
CA ARG A 232 -1.39 0.15 -16.80
C ARG A 232 -2.22 -1.10 -16.46
N ASP A 233 -3.51 -1.06 -16.81
CA ASP A 233 -4.58 -1.90 -16.25
C ASP A 233 -4.33 -3.41 -16.16
N LYS A 234 -3.67 -4.02 -17.16
CA LYS A 234 -3.46 -5.47 -17.20
C LYS A 234 -2.56 -6.02 -16.08
N HIS A 235 -1.78 -5.18 -15.41
CA HIS A 235 -0.82 -5.64 -14.40
C HIS A 235 -1.38 -5.61 -12.98
N TYR A 236 -2.52 -4.96 -12.71
CA TYR A 236 -3.08 -4.89 -11.36
C TYR A 236 -3.51 -6.27 -10.85
N VAL A 237 -4.27 -7.00 -11.67
CA VAL A 237 -4.77 -8.34 -11.33
C VAL A 237 -3.63 -9.30 -11.02
N ASP A 238 -2.58 -9.32 -11.85
CA ASP A 238 -1.44 -10.20 -11.66
C ASP A 238 -0.65 -9.88 -10.38
N VAL A 239 -0.42 -8.58 -10.10
CA VAL A 239 0.30 -8.17 -8.89
C VAL A 239 -0.51 -8.47 -7.64
N ALA A 240 -1.82 -8.21 -7.65
CA ALA A 240 -2.70 -8.57 -6.55
C ALA A 240 -2.69 -10.09 -6.32
N ARG A 241 -2.86 -10.89 -7.38
CA ARG A 241 -2.81 -12.35 -7.32
C ARG A 241 -1.53 -12.87 -6.67
N VAL A 242 -0.36 -12.49 -7.21
CA VAL A 242 0.94 -12.93 -6.69
C VAL A 242 1.16 -12.45 -5.25
N THR A 243 0.68 -11.25 -4.90
CA THR A 243 0.77 -10.75 -3.52
C THR A 243 -0.04 -11.61 -2.56
N TYR A 244 -1.29 -11.94 -2.90
CA TYR A 244 -2.15 -12.73 -2.03
C TYR A 244 -1.74 -14.21 -1.96
N GLU A 245 -1.18 -14.79 -3.03
CA GLU A 245 -0.61 -16.14 -3.03
C GLU A 245 0.62 -16.26 -2.11
N ALA A 246 1.28 -15.15 -1.77
CA ALA A 246 2.49 -15.12 -0.95
C ALA A 246 2.26 -14.75 0.52
N ILE A 247 1.02 -14.39 0.91
CA ILE A 247 0.62 -14.02 2.29
C ILE A 247 0.19 -15.27 3.04
#